data_AF-A0A966RIH3-F1
#
_entry.id   AF-A0A966RIH3-F1
#
_cell.length_a   1.000
_cell.length_b   1.000
_cell.length_c   1.000
_cell.angle_alpha   90.00
_cell.angle_beta   90.00
_cell.angle_gamma   90.00
#
_symmetry.space_group_name_H-M   'P 1'
#
loop_
_entity.id
_entity.type
_entity.pdbx_description
1 polymer ?
#
loop_
_entity_poly.entity_id
_entity_poly.type
_entity_poly.pdbx_seq_one_letter_code
_entity_poly.pdbx_strand_id
1 'polypeptide(L)'
;MPTITFSKKEKVLASFILVAALTRLLPHPPNFAPITGIALFSGYHFVNKRIALFIPLAVLFISDLFIGMHSLMPVIYMSFVLITAMGIYSKKLTFLLVLGASTSFFILSNLGAWYFYYPLTQEGLIQCFILALPFFANTLAGDLFYTSLLQFSFEKFIRTSLSHQN
;
A
#
# COMPACT_ATOMS: atom_id res chain seq x y z
N MET A 1 -20.16 -18.59 -14.34
CA MET A 1 -19.14 -17.89 -13.54
C MET A 1 -19.76 -16.59 -13.04
N PRO A 2 -19.69 -16.24 -11.74
CA PRO A 2 -20.18 -14.95 -11.28
C PRO A 2 -19.33 -13.84 -11.93
N THR A 3 -19.96 -12.97 -12.71
CA THR A 3 -19.31 -11.80 -13.30
C THR A 3 -19.02 -10.78 -12.20
N ILE A 4 -17.77 -10.35 -12.06
CA ILE A 4 -17.40 -9.26 -11.16
C ILE A 4 -17.99 -7.97 -11.72
N THR A 5 -19.03 -7.43 -11.10
CA THR A 5 -19.66 -6.17 -11.49
C THR A 5 -19.32 -5.07 -10.49
N PHE A 6 -18.65 -4.00 -10.95
CA PHE A 6 -18.36 -2.84 -10.12
C PHE A 6 -19.52 -1.84 -10.06
N SER A 7 -19.84 -1.40 -8.85
CA SER A 7 -20.74 -0.27 -8.61
C SER A 7 -20.14 1.05 -9.14
N LYS A 8 -20.98 2.09 -9.30
CA LYS A 8 -20.52 3.44 -9.67
C LYS A 8 -19.44 3.96 -8.70
N LYS A 9 -19.62 3.69 -7.40
CA LYS A 9 -18.66 4.05 -6.34
C LYS A 9 -17.32 3.32 -6.50
N GLU A 10 -17.34 2.02 -6.77
CA GLU A 10 -16.11 1.23 -6.97
C GLU A 10 -15.34 1.61 -8.23
N LYS A 11 -16.03 2.01 -9.31
CA LYS A 11 -15.38 2.57 -10.50
C LYS A 11 -14.61 3.85 -10.17
N VAL A 12 -15.20 4.73 -9.37
CA VAL A 12 -14.54 5.94 -8.89
C VAL A 12 -13.32 5.56 -8.02
N LEU A 13 -13.49 4.67 -7.05
CA LEU A 13 -12.37 4.18 -6.22
C LEU A 13 -11.20 3.65 -7.06
N ALA A 14 -11.50 2.79 -8.05
CA ALA A 14 -10.50 2.22 -8.95
C ALA A 14 -9.77 3.31 -9.75
N SER A 15 -10.45 4.38 -10.17
CA SER A 15 -9.81 5.50 -10.89
C SER A 15 -8.79 6.25 -10.02
N PHE A 16 -9.10 6.51 -8.74
CA PHE A 16 -8.16 7.13 -7.81
C PHE A 16 -6.94 6.23 -7.57
N ILE A 17 -7.17 4.93 -7.41
CA ILE A 17 -6.10 3.94 -7.25
C ILE A 17 -5.23 3.88 -8.49
N LEU A 18 -5.81 3.93 -9.69
CA LEU A 18 -5.05 3.92 -10.94
C LEU A 18 -4.12 5.14 -11.03
N VAL A 19 -4.64 6.33 -10.73
CA VAL A 19 -3.83 7.56 -10.73
C VAL A 19 -2.70 7.47 -9.70
N ALA A 20 -2.99 7.01 -8.48
CA ALA A 20 -1.97 6.81 -7.47
C ALA A 20 -0.94 5.76 -7.90
N ALA A 21 -1.34 4.65 -8.50
CA ALA A 21 -0.42 3.60 -8.96
C ALA A 21 0.60 4.13 -9.98
N LEU A 22 0.19 5.06 -10.85
CA LEU A 22 1.09 5.68 -11.83
C LEU A 22 2.19 6.53 -11.19
N THR A 23 1.97 7.10 -9.99
CA THR A 23 3.01 7.91 -9.32
C THR A 23 4.19 7.07 -8.85
N ARG A 24 4.03 5.75 -8.71
CA ARG A 24 5.14 4.82 -8.42
C ARG A 24 6.15 4.71 -9.58
N LEU A 25 5.74 5.03 -10.81
CA LEU A 25 6.64 5.01 -11.97
C LEU A 25 7.44 6.32 -12.11
N LEU A 26 7.06 7.37 -11.37
CA LEU A 26 7.76 8.63 -11.37
C LEU A 26 8.98 8.57 -10.43
N PRO A 27 10.03 9.37 -10.69
CA PRO A 27 11.13 9.52 -9.75
C PRO A 27 10.61 10.00 -8.39
N HIS A 28 10.83 9.19 -7.36
CA HIS A 28 10.43 9.49 -5.99
C HIS A 28 11.53 9.06 -5.01
N PRO A 29 11.58 9.62 -3.79
CA PRO A 29 12.51 9.15 -2.78
C PRO A 29 12.34 7.65 -2.49
N PRO A 30 13.39 6.95 -2.05
CA PRO A 30 13.30 5.56 -1.63
C PRO A 30 12.20 5.36 -0.57
N ASN A 31 11.37 4.34 -0.76
CA ASN A 31 10.20 4.00 0.06
C ASN A 31 9.09 5.06 0.16
N PHE A 32 9.20 6.20 -0.51
CA PHE A 32 8.10 7.15 -0.63
C PHE A 32 7.20 6.76 -1.80
N ALA A 33 6.29 5.80 -1.59
CA ALA A 33 5.49 5.21 -2.65
C ALA A 33 4.00 5.09 -2.27
N PRO A 34 3.07 5.06 -3.24
CA PRO A 34 1.63 5.08 -3.00
C PRO A 34 1.03 3.75 -2.50
N ILE A 35 1.82 2.68 -2.47
CA ILE A 35 1.30 1.31 -2.40
C ILE A 35 0.66 0.98 -1.06
N THR A 36 1.20 1.43 0.08
CA THR A 36 0.56 1.24 1.40
C THR A 36 -0.77 1.98 1.46
N GLY A 37 -0.81 3.20 0.94
CA GLY A 37 -2.04 3.99 0.84
C GLY A 37 -3.09 3.27 0.00
N ILE A 38 -2.70 2.74 -1.17
CA ILE A 38 -3.58 1.92 -2.02
C ILE A 38 -4.05 0.67 -1.28
N ALA A 39 -3.18 -0.03 -0.56
CA ALA A 39 -3.49 -1.27 0.15
C ALA A 39 -4.49 -1.07 1.31
N LEU A 40 -4.29 -0.02 2.13
CA LEU A 40 -5.21 0.35 3.19
C LEU A 40 -6.54 0.86 2.63
N PHE A 41 -6.48 1.71 1.61
CA PHE A 41 -7.64 2.32 0.98
C PHE A 41 -8.51 1.29 0.24
N SER A 42 -7.89 0.35 -0.50
CA SER A 42 -8.60 -0.74 -1.17
C SER A 42 -9.23 -1.67 -0.14
N GLY A 43 -8.48 -2.03 0.91
CA GLY A 43 -8.95 -2.84 2.02
C GLY A 43 -10.18 -2.25 2.71
N TYR A 44 -10.16 -0.94 2.94
CA TYR A 44 -11.22 -0.23 3.66
C TYR A 44 -12.50 -0.03 2.83
N HIS A 45 -12.40 0.23 1.52
CA HIS A 45 -13.55 0.65 0.71
C HIS A 45 -14.21 -0.43 -0.14
N PHE A 46 -13.47 -1.44 -0.62
CA PHE A 46 -14.06 -2.45 -1.50
C PHE A 46 -14.88 -3.46 -0.71
N VAL A 47 -16.12 -3.69 -1.15
CA VAL A 47 -17.03 -4.65 -0.51
C VAL A 47 -16.50 -6.08 -0.66
N ASN A 48 -15.98 -6.40 -1.85
CA ASN A 48 -15.40 -7.70 -2.12
C ASN A 48 -13.94 -7.76 -1.66
N LYS A 49 -13.70 -8.45 -0.55
CA LYS A 49 -12.36 -8.64 0.04
C LYS A 49 -11.33 -9.25 -0.91
N ARG A 50 -11.78 -10.11 -1.84
CA ARG A 50 -10.86 -10.71 -2.84
C ARG A 50 -10.35 -9.65 -3.81
N ILE A 51 -11.22 -8.73 -4.23
CA ILE A 51 -10.83 -7.60 -5.09
C ILE A 51 -9.94 -6.64 -4.30
N ALA A 52 -10.30 -6.33 -3.05
CA ALA A 52 -9.53 -5.47 -2.18
C ALA A 52 -8.06 -5.92 -2.05
N LEU A 53 -7.85 -7.23 -1.86
CA LEU A 53 -6.53 -7.89 -1.81
C LEU A 53 -5.83 -7.93 -3.17
N PHE A 54 -6.57 -8.19 -4.24
CA PHE A 54 -5.99 -8.33 -5.57
C PHE A 54 -5.44 -7.01 -6.11
N ILE A 55 -6.10 -5.88 -5.83
CA ILE A 55 -5.72 -4.56 -6.35
C ILE A 55 -4.24 -4.19 -6.04
N PRO A 56 -3.78 -4.13 -4.78
CA PRO A 56 -2.40 -3.74 -4.49
C PRO A 56 -1.39 -4.74 -5.02
N LEU A 57 -1.73 -6.03 -5.08
CA LEU A 57 -0.87 -7.06 -5.67
C LEU A 57 -0.73 -6.88 -7.19
N ALA A 58 -1.81 -6.56 -7.88
CA ALA A 58 -1.79 -6.25 -9.30
C ALA A 58 -0.97 -4.97 -9.58
N VAL A 59 -1.13 -3.93 -8.75
CA VAL A 59 -0.34 -2.70 -8.86
C VAL A 59 1.14 -2.98 -8.69
N LEU A 60 1.53 -3.73 -7.65
CA LEU A 60 2.92 -4.16 -7.43
C LEU A 60 3.44 -4.91 -8.66
N PHE A 61 2.78 -6.00 -9.04
CA PHE A 61 3.21 -6.86 -10.14
C PHE A 61 3.40 -6.11 -11.45
N ILE A 62 2.41 -5.29 -11.83
CA ILE A 62 2.50 -4.51 -13.06
C ILE A 62 3.64 -3.49 -12.95
N SER A 63 3.75 -2.77 -11.83
CA SER A 63 4.81 -1.77 -11.67
C SER A 63 6.22 -2.37 -11.62
N ASP A 64 6.38 -3.55 -11.02
CA ASP A 64 7.67 -4.23 -10.88
C ASP A 64 8.16 -4.80 -12.22
N LEU A 65 7.26 -5.04 -13.20
CA LEU A 65 7.66 -5.34 -14.59
C LEU A 65 8.40 -4.16 -15.24
N PHE A 66 8.15 -2.92 -14.82
CA PHE A 66 8.83 -1.73 -15.33
C PHE A 66 10.03 -1.34 -14.46
N ILE A 67 9.92 -1.48 -13.13
CA ILE A 67 10.97 -1.05 -12.18
C ILE A 67 12.08 -2.10 -12.06
N GLY A 68 11.74 -3.38 -12.14
CA GLY A 68 12.69 -4.50 -12.04
C GLY A 68 12.25 -5.55 -11.02
N MET A 69 12.42 -6.82 -11.41
CA MET A 69 12.12 -7.99 -10.57
C MET A 69 13.29 -8.30 -9.64
N HIS A 70 13.01 -8.66 -8.37
CA HIS A 70 14.06 -8.92 -7.38
C HIS A 70 13.65 -9.96 -6.31
N SER A 71 14.62 -10.52 -5.58
CA SER A 71 14.39 -11.62 -4.63
C SER A 71 13.46 -11.27 -3.46
N LEU A 72 13.40 -10.00 -3.05
CA LEU A 72 12.51 -9.55 -1.96
C LEU A 72 11.01 -9.54 -2.31
N MET A 73 10.63 -9.67 -3.57
CA MET A 73 9.24 -9.51 -3.99
C MET A 73 8.25 -10.37 -3.20
N PRO A 74 8.48 -11.66 -2.90
CA PRO A 74 7.54 -12.46 -2.13
C PRO A 74 7.25 -11.88 -0.73
N VAL A 75 8.28 -11.35 -0.07
CA VAL A 75 8.16 -10.72 1.26
C VAL A 75 7.39 -9.40 1.18
N ILE A 76 7.67 -8.60 0.15
CA ILE A 76 6.93 -7.35 -0.11
C ILE A 76 5.45 -7.67 -0.36
N TYR A 77 5.15 -8.66 -1.20
CA TYR A 77 3.77 -9.00 -1.58
C TYR A 77 2.99 -9.54 -0.37
N MET A 78 3.62 -10.38 0.44
CA MET A 78 3.05 -10.87 1.70
C MET A 78 2.76 -9.70 2.66
N SER A 79 3.68 -8.74 2.76
CA SER A 79 3.48 -7.54 3.60
C SER A 79 2.25 -6.75 3.15
N PHE A 80 2.02 -6.62 1.83
CA PHE A 80 0.83 -5.93 1.33
C PHE A 80 -0.47 -6.71 1.44
N VAL A 81 -0.41 -8.04 1.45
CA VAL A 81 -1.57 -8.86 1.88
C VAL A 81 -1.94 -8.54 3.33
N LEU A 82 -0.95 -8.48 4.23
CA LEU A 82 -1.17 -8.13 5.63
C LEU A 82 -1.73 -6.71 5.78
N ILE A 83 -1.13 -5.72 5.13
CA ILE A 83 -1.58 -4.32 5.19
C ILE A 83 -3.01 -4.17 4.66
N THR A 84 -3.34 -4.81 3.54
CA THR A 84 -4.71 -4.77 3.04
C THR A 84 -5.69 -5.44 3.99
N ALA A 85 -5.29 -6.54 4.64
CA ALA A 85 -6.10 -7.14 5.70
C ALA A 85 -6.32 -6.16 6.87
N MET A 86 -5.31 -5.40 7.29
CA MET A 86 -5.47 -4.34 8.29
C MET A 86 -6.52 -3.31 7.84
N GLY A 87 -6.50 -2.91 6.56
CA GLY A 87 -7.52 -2.04 5.95
C GLY A 87 -8.93 -2.65 6.00
N ILE A 88 -9.08 -3.93 5.62
CA ILE A 88 -10.36 -4.66 5.60
C ILE A 88 -11.02 -4.72 6.98
N TYR A 89 -10.22 -4.94 8.03
CA TYR A 89 -10.74 -5.04 9.41
C TYR A 89 -10.80 -3.69 10.13
N SER A 90 -10.37 -2.61 9.50
CA SER A 90 -10.41 -1.27 10.09
C SER A 90 -11.81 -0.65 9.99
N LYS A 91 -12.20 0.09 11.04
CA LYS A 91 -13.44 0.90 11.03
C LYS A 91 -13.22 2.27 10.39
N LYS A 92 -11.98 2.77 10.44
CA LYS A 92 -11.54 4.07 9.93
C LYS A 92 -10.05 3.98 9.57
N LEU A 93 -9.63 4.75 8.57
CA LEU A 93 -8.22 4.96 8.24
C LEU A 93 -7.62 5.99 9.20
N THR A 94 -7.15 5.55 10.37
CA THR A 94 -6.57 6.42 11.40
C THR A 94 -5.04 6.51 11.26
N PHE A 95 -4.45 7.52 11.89
CA PHE A 95 -2.99 7.63 12.01
C PHE A 95 -2.36 6.36 12.59
N LEU A 96 -2.95 5.77 13.64
CA LEU A 96 -2.43 4.54 14.25
C LEU A 96 -2.45 3.34 13.30
N LEU A 97 -3.47 3.25 12.44
CA LEU A 97 -3.54 2.20 11.43
C LEU A 97 -2.40 2.34 10.41
N VAL A 98 -2.17 3.58 9.94
CA VAL A 98 -1.08 3.88 9.00
C VAL A 98 0.27 3.60 9.64
N LEU A 99 0.50 4.08 10.87
CA LEU A 99 1.72 3.79 11.63
C LEU A 99 1.95 2.28 11.80
N GLY A 100 0.91 1.53 12.13
CA GLY A 100 0.98 0.07 12.24
C GLY A 100 1.31 -0.60 10.90
N ALA A 101 0.73 -0.12 9.79
CA ALA A 101 1.01 -0.64 8.45
C ALA A 101 2.46 -0.37 8.03
N SER A 102 2.93 0.88 8.19
CA SER A 102 4.32 1.27 7.89
C SER A 102 5.30 0.46 8.74
N THR A 103 5.02 0.30 10.04
CA THR A 103 5.87 -0.47 10.96
C THR A 103 5.90 -1.96 10.58
N SER A 104 4.75 -2.52 10.21
CA SER A 104 4.66 -3.92 9.76
C SER A 104 5.46 -4.14 8.49
N PHE A 105 5.34 -3.24 7.50
CA PHE A 105 6.13 -3.28 6.29
C PHE A 105 7.63 -3.14 6.58
N PHE A 106 8.01 -2.21 7.45
CA PHE A 106 9.40 -2.01 7.85
C PHE A 106 10.00 -3.28 8.46
N ILE A 107 9.31 -3.91 9.41
CA ILE A 107 9.80 -5.14 10.04
C ILE A 107 9.91 -6.27 9.02
N LEU A 108 8.84 -6.54 8.26
CA LEU A 108 8.81 -7.67 7.33
C LEU A 108 9.80 -7.51 6.18
N SER A 109 9.85 -6.34 5.55
CA SER A 109 10.78 -6.09 4.44
C SER A 109 12.24 -6.19 4.87
N ASN A 110 12.60 -5.73 6.06
CA ASN A 110 13.97 -5.81 6.57
C ASN A 110 14.34 -7.19 7.08
N LEU A 111 13.40 -7.97 7.63
CA LEU A 111 13.62 -9.40 7.88
C LEU A 111 13.88 -10.15 6.57
N GLY A 112 13.15 -9.79 5.49
CA GLY A 112 13.42 -10.30 4.14
C GLY A 112 14.80 -9.89 3.63
N ALA A 113 15.16 -8.61 3.74
CA ALA A 113 16.47 -8.11 3.33
C ALA A 113 17.61 -8.82 4.08
N TRP A 114 17.47 -9.00 5.40
CA TRP A 114 18.41 -9.76 6.20
C TRP A 114 18.58 -11.18 5.68
N TYR A 115 17.47 -11.87 5.40
CA TYR A 115 17.49 -13.23 4.88
C TYR A 115 18.19 -13.37 3.52
N PHE A 116 17.96 -12.42 2.60
CA PHE A 116 18.46 -12.52 1.22
C PHE A 116 19.83 -11.87 0.97
N TYR A 117 20.21 -10.85 1.76
CA TYR A 117 21.34 -9.98 1.41
C TYR A 117 22.38 -9.80 2.52
N TYR A 118 22.13 -10.28 3.73
CA TYR A 118 23.06 -10.14 4.86
C TYR A 118 23.47 -11.51 5.40
N PRO A 119 24.62 -11.60 6.11
CA PRO A 119 24.95 -12.79 6.86
C PRO A 119 23.85 -13.14 7.87
N LEU A 120 23.48 -14.41 7.95
CA LEU A 120 22.45 -14.93 8.88
C LEU A 120 22.99 -15.03 10.32
N THR A 121 23.56 -13.94 10.82
CA THR A 121 24.05 -13.76 12.18
C THR A 121 23.31 -12.62 12.86
N GLN A 122 23.47 -12.52 14.18
CA GLN A 122 22.88 -11.44 14.95
C GLN A 122 23.42 -10.06 14.53
N GLU A 123 24.71 -9.99 14.20
CA GLU A 123 25.34 -8.76 13.70
C GLU A 123 24.74 -8.32 12.36
N GLY A 124 24.56 -9.28 11.43
CA GLY A 124 23.93 -9.01 10.14
C GLY A 124 22.50 -8.48 10.28
N LEU A 125 21.72 -9.03 11.21
CA LEU A 125 20.38 -8.56 11.52
C LEU A 125 20.38 -7.12 12.04
N ILE A 126 21.22 -6.83 13.04
CA ILE A 126 21.34 -5.49 13.64
C ILE A 126 21.78 -4.48 12.57
N GLN A 127 22.78 -4.83 11.76
CA GLN A 127 23.29 -3.96 10.71
C GLN A 127 22.21 -3.65 9.66
N CYS A 128 21.46 -4.65 9.20
CA CYS A 128 20.37 -4.47 8.24
C CYS A 128 19.32 -3.48 8.77
N PHE A 129 18.91 -3.61 10.04
CA PHE A 129 17.91 -2.73 10.64
C PHE A 129 18.42 -1.30 10.87
N ILE A 130 19.68 -1.13 11.31
CA ILE A 130 20.27 0.20 11.49
C ILE A 130 20.29 0.96 10.15
N LEU A 131 20.73 0.29 9.08
CA LEU A 131 20.78 0.89 7.74
C LEU A 131 19.38 1.18 7.17
N ALA A 132 18.36 0.48 7.64
CA ALA A 132 16.99 0.68 7.21
C ALA A 132 16.29 1.89 7.86
N LEU A 133 16.76 2.38 9.01
CA LEU A 133 16.11 3.45 9.78
C LEU A 133 15.82 4.74 8.97
N PRO A 134 16.74 5.25 8.13
CA PRO A 134 16.46 6.44 7.31
C PRO A 134 15.30 6.22 6.33
N PHE A 135 15.15 5.00 5.82
CA PHE A 135 14.08 4.64 4.88
C PHE A 135 12.72 4.53 5.56
N PHE A 136 12.69 4.24 6.88
CA PHE A 136 11.45 4.17 7.63
C PHE A 136 10.74 5.54 7.70
N ALA A 137 11.51 6.62 7.87
CA ALA A 137 10.97 7.97 7.88
C ALA A 137 10.27 8.30 6.55
N ASN A 138 10.89 7.98 5.41
CA ASN A 138 10.29 8.15 4.09
C ASN A 138 9.04 7.28 3.90
N THR A 139 9.08 6.04 4.40
CA THR A 139 7.96 5.10 4.36
C THR A 139 6.76 5.70 5.09
N LEU A 140 6.94 6.10 6.35
CA LEU A 140 5.86 6.66 7.16
C LEU A 140 5.31 7.96 6.56
N ALA A 141 6.20 8.85 6.08
CA ALA A 141 5.79 10.09 5.43
C ALA A 141 4.98 9.84 4.15
N GLY A 142 5.43 8.92 3.29
CA GLY A 142 4.74 8.52 2.07
C GLY A 142 3.39 7.88 2.37
N ASP A 143 3.35 6.95 3.32
CA ASP A 143 2.13 6.24 3.70
C ASP A 143 1.07 7.20 4.26
N LEU A 144 1.47 8.15 5.11
CA LEU A 144 0.57 9.19 5.62
C LEU A 144 0.07 10.10 4.50
N PHE A 145 0.97 10.53 3.62
CA PHE A 145 0.63 11.40 2.50
C PHE A 145 -0.38 10.74 1.56
N TYR A 146 -0.06 9.56 1.03
CA TYR A 146 -0.91 8.89 0.04
C TYR A 146 -2.22 8.37 0.63
N THR A 147 -2.22 7.85 1.86
CA THR A 147 -3.47 7.43 2.52
C THR A 147 -4.40 8.62 2.73
N SER A 148 -3.87 9.75 3.22
CA SER A 148 -4.66 10.96 3.46
C SER A 148 -5.17 11.55 2.15
N LEU A 149 -4.31 11.62 1.12
CA LEU A 149 -4.66 12.16 -0.18
C LEU A 149 -5.79 11.35 -0.85
N LEU A 150 -5.68 10.01 -0.85
CA LEU A 150 -6.70 9.13 -1.40
C LEU A 150 -8.03 9.27 -0.64
N GLN A 151 -7.98 9.19 0.69
CA GLN A 151 -9.18 9.26 1.52
C GLN A 151 -9.90 10.60 1.38
N PHE A 152 -9.17 11.71 1.52
CA PHE A 152 -9.76 13.04 1.43
C PHE A 152 -10.34 13.33 0.04
N SER A 153 -9.60 13.01 -1.02
CA SER A 153 -10.04 13.28 -2.39
C SER A 153 -11.28 12.48 -2.74
N PHE A 154 -11.32 11.21 -2.33
CA PHE A 154 -12.46 10.34 -2.56
C PHE A 154 -13.70 10.81 -1.79
N GLU A 155 -13.58 11.10 -0.49
CA GLU A 155 -14.70 11.59 0.31
C GLU A 155 -15.26 12.90 -0.24
N LYS A 156 -14.38 13.84 -0.61
CA LYS A 156 -14.79 15.13 -1.20
C LYS A 156 -15.56 14.92 -2.50
N PHE A 157 -15.04 14.07 -3.39
CA PHE A 157 -15.70 13.77 -4.67
C PHE A 157 -17.10 13.16 -4.48
N ILE A 158 -17.23 12.17 -3.59
CA ILE A 158 -18.53 11.52 -3.32
C ILE A 158 -19.53 12.51 -2.71
N ARG A 159 -19.10 13.36 -1.76
CA ARG A 159 -19.97 14.39 -1.17
C ARG A 159 -20.51 15.37 -2.21
N THR A 160 -19.65 15.87 -3.11
CA THR A 160 -20.05 16.78 -4.18
C THR A 160 -20.95 16.10 -5.22
N SER A 161 -20.70 14.83 -5.54
CA SER A 161 -21.57 14.08 -6.46
C SER A 161 -22.96 13.83 -5.89
N LEU A 162 -23.10 13.71 -4.57
CA LEU A 162 -24.40 13.54 -3.90
C LEU A 162 -25.15 14.88 -3.77
N SER A 163 -24.46 16.00 -3.58
CA SER A 163 -25.10 17.33 -3.49
C SER A 163 -25.70 17.81 -4.81
N HIS A 164 -25.23 17.31 -5.95
CA HIS A 164 -25.80 17.63 -7.28
C HIS A 164 -26.98 16.72 -7.70
N GLN A 165 -27.36 15.74 -6.87
CA GLN A 165 -28.50 14.85 -7.13
C GLN A 165 -29.75 15.22 -6.30
N ASN A 166 -29.66 16.23 -5.44
CA ASN A 166 -30.75 16.83 -4.68
C ASN A 166 -31.07 18.23 -5.23
#